data_AF-A0A3D3EMH9-F1
#
_entry.id   AF-A0A3D3EMH9-F1
#
_cell.length_a   1.000
_cell.length_b   1.000
_cell.length_c   1.000
_cell.angle_alpha   90.00
_cell.angle_beta   90.00
_cell.angle_gamma   90.00
#
_symmetry.space_group_name_H-M   'P 1'
#
loop_
_entity.id
_entity.type
_entity.pdbx_description
1 polymer ?
#
loop_
_entity_poly.entity_id
_entity_poly.type
_entity_poly.pdbx_seq_one_letter_code
_entity_poly.pdbx_strand_id
1 'polypeptide(L)'
;MKQVRKLRAGLVQLTGTVRRYPLTILLLVLLAIVNAMEIQSGFTLYSKMVYTLSFGIFLSLAAQAVYERFFDSKAVRIFLLSGTAGLTAVYYLILSGGEKVNRIASIRTIAALFILFIAFLWIPTIKSRVTLNESFLAVFKAFFQAAFYSGVLFLGVSLIIMAINTLLLPVEGNVLSHAANIIFSILASVYLLSLLPIFADGIAGGKEENGEPSKMHTAVPVSRFLETLISYVIIPVTAVFTLVLLLYIVRNITGSFWTDNLMEPLLMSYSITVILVYLLASNIENAFAKSFRKIFPKVLVPIVLFQTIA
;
A
#
# COMPACT_ATOMS: atom_id res chain seq x y z
N MET A 1 -24.17 22.96 9.94
CA MET A 1 -22.82 23.44 10.35
C MET A 1 -21.76 22.33 10.53
N LYS A 2 -22.04 21.20 11.18
CA LYS A 2 -21.05 20.13 11.45
C LYS A 2 -20.52 19.41 10.18
N GLN A 3 -21.38 19.17 9.19
CA GLN A 3 -20.98 18.55 7.91
C GLN A 3 -20.10 19.47 7.06
N VAL A 4 -20.44 20.77 7.00
CA VAL A 4 -19.63 21.78 6.30
C VAL A 4 -18.23 21.90 6.92
N ARG A 5 -18.11 21.84 8.25
CA ARG A 5 -16.80 21.80 8.93
C ARG A 5 -15.99 20.54 8.59
N LYS A 6 -16.64 19.36 8.46
CA LYS A 6 -15.97 18.12 8.05
C LYS A 6 -15.49 18.17 6.60
N LEU A 7 -16.30 18.68 5.67
CA LEU A 7 -15.92 18.86 4.27
C LEU A 7 -14.75 19.85 4.14
N ARG A 8 -14.82 20.98 4.85
CA ARG A 8 -13.74 21.96 4.90
C ARG A 8 -12.45 21.36 5.46
N ALA A 9 -12.53 20.54 6.50
CA ALA A 9 -11.37 19.85 7.05
C ALA A 9 -10.73 18.87 6.04
N GLY A 10 -11.54 18.12 5.29
CA GLY A 10 -11.05 17.24 4.23
C GLY A 10 -10.36 18.00 3.09
N LEU A 11 -10.95 19.12 2.63
CA LEU A 11 -10.35 19.97 1.60
C LEU A 11 -9.04 20.60 2.05
N VAL A 12 -8.96 21.03 3.32
CA VAL A 12 -7.71 21.55 3.91
C VAL A 12 -6.64 20.46 3.97
N GLN A 13 -7.00 19.23 4.34
CA GLN A 13 -6.06 18.10 4.32
C GLN A 13 -5.53 17.83 2.91
N LEU A 14 -6.41 17.75 1.90
CA LEU A 14 -6.00 17.53 0.50
C LEU A 14 -5.09 18.64 -0.01
N THR A 15 -5.44 19.90 0.27
CA THR A 15 -4.62 21.05 -0.11
C THR A 15 -3.26 21.02 0.59
N GLY A 16 -3.24 20.59 1.86
CA GLY A 16 -2.01 20.33 2.61
C GLY A 16 -1.15 19.24 1.96
N THR A 17 -1.75 18.14 1.52
CA THR A 17 -1.06 17.06 0.80
C THR A 17 -0.45 17.54 -0.52
N VAL A 18 -1.20 18.32 -1.30
CA VAL A 18 -0.71 18.89 -2.57
C VAL A 18 0.47 19.83 -2.33
N ARG A 19 0.38 20.65 -1.29
CA ARG A 19 1.49 21.54 -0.91
C ARG A 19 2.68 20.78 -0.36
N ARG A 20 2.50 19.60 0.24
CA ARG A 20 3.57 18.76 0.79
C ARG A 20 4.29 17.96 -0.30
N TYR A 21 3.55 17.33 -1.22
CA TYR A 21 4.08 16.44 -2.26
C TYR A 21 3.79 16.94 -3.71
N PRO A 22 4.25 18.15 -4.10
CA PRO A 22 3.87 18.74 -5.39
C PRO A 22 4.38 17.91 -6.59
N LEU A 23 5.63 17.46 -6.55
CA LEU A 23 6.22 16.67 -7.64
C LEU A 23 5.62 15.27 -7.72
N THR A 24 5.39 14.60 -6.58
CA THR A 24 4.78 13.27 -6.55
C THR A 24 3.38 13.29 -7.19
N ILE A 25 2.57 14.30 -6.87
CA ILE A 25 1.23 14.45 -7.45
C ILE A 25 1.30 14.71 -8.95
N LEU A 26 2.21 15.58 -9.39
CA LEU A 26 2.43 15.81 -10.81
C LEU A 26 2.77 14.50 -11.55
N LEU A 27 3.69 13.70 -10.99
CA LEU A 27 4.06 12.41 -11.59
C LEU A 27 2.91 11.39 -11.58
N LEU A 28 2.07 11.39 -10.54
CA LEU A 28 0.86 10.55 -10.47
C LEU A 28 -0.19 10.97 -11.52
N VAL A 29 -0.35 12.27 -11.76
CA VAL A 29 -1.23 12.77 -12.82
C VAL A 29 -0.69 12.38 -14.20
N LEU A 30 0.61 12.52 -14.43
CA LEU A 30 1.24 12.05 -15.67
C LEU A 30 1.07 10.53 -15.85
N LEU A 31 1.20 9.75 -14.78
CA LEU A 31 0.97 8.31 -14.82
C LEU A 31 -0.49 7.99 -15.19
N ALA A 32 -1.45 8.72 -14.62
CA ALA A 32 -2.85 8.58 -14.99
C ALA A 32 -3.11 8.93 -16.46
N ILE A 33 -2.47 9.95 -17.01
CA ILE A 33 -2.56 10.31 -18.43
C ILE A 33 -2.00 9.19 -19.30
N VAL A 34 -0.81 8.66 -18.97
CA VAL A 34 -0.17 7.56 -19.70
C VAL A 34 -1.06 6.31 -19.69
N ASN A 35 -1.63 5.95 -18.55
CA ASN A 35 -2.59 4.84 -18.44
C ASN A 35 -3.85 5.09 -19.29
N ALA A 36 -4.35 6.32 -19.34
CA ALA A 36 -5.51 6.64 -20.18
C ALA A 36 -5.20 6.52 -21.67
N MET A 37 -4.01 6.92 -22.11
CA MET A 37 -3.56 6.76 -23.50
C MET A 37 -3.43 5.29 -23.89
N GLU A 38 -2.90 4.45 -22.98
CA GLU A 38 -2.82 3.00 -23.17
C GLU A 38 -4.21 2.38 -23.35
N ILE A 39 -5.15 2.72 -22.45
CA ILE A 39 -6.52 2.20 -22.51
C ILE A 39 -7.22 2.56 -23.83
N GLN A 40 -7.00 3.78 -24.33
CA GLN A 40 -7.71 4.26 -25.52
C GLN A 40 -7.11 3.76 -26.83
N SER A 41 -5.78 3.66 -26.91
CA SER A 41 -5.09 3.58 -28.21
C SER A 41 -3.93 2.58 -28.29
N GLY A 42 -3.53 1.96 -27.17
CA GLY A 42 -2.31 1.13 -27.12
C GLY A 42 -1.07 1.98 -27.34
N PHE A 43 -0.46 2.44 -26.26
CA PHE A 43 0.66 3.36 -26.28
C PHE A 43 1.99 2.60 -26.30
N THR A 44 2.72 2.69 -27.41
CA THR A 44 3.95 1.92 -27.66
C THR A 44 5.04 2.10 -26.58
N LEU A 45 5.13 3.29 -25.99
CA LEU A 45 6.10 3.63 -24.94
C LEU A 45 5.55 3.42 -23.51
N TYR A 46 4.39 2.78 -23.35
CA TYR A 46 3.69 2.61 -22.08
C TYR A 46 4.58 2.07 -20.97
N SER A 47 5.17 0.88 -21.18
CA SER A 47 6.06 0.24 -20.20
C SER A 47 7.18 1.19 -19.76
N LYS A 48 7.83 1.86 -20.72
CA LYS A 48 8.93 2.78 -20.46
C LYS A 48 8.50 3.96 -19.58
N MET A 49 7.37 4.58 -19.89
CA MET A 49 6.84 5.69 -19.11
C MET A 49 6.38 5.26 -17.73
N VAL A 50 5.70 4.11 -17.60
CA VAL A 50 5.26 3.59 -16.30
C VAL A 50 6.45 3.32 -15.37
N TYR A 51 7.50 2.67 -15.85
CA TYR A 51 8.71 2.42 -15.05
C TYR A 51 9.39 3.74 -14.63
N THR A 52 9.49 4.69 -15.56
CA THR A 52 10.13 5.98 -15.28
C THR A 52 9.34 6.83 -14.28
N LEU A 53 8.03 6.92 -14.47
CA LEU A 53 7.14 7.67 -13.56
C LEU A 53 7.09 7.00 -12.19
N SER A 54 7.04 5.67 -12.13
CA SER A 54 7.12 4.93 -10.85
C SER A 54 8.44 5.24 -10.13
N PHE A 55 9.57 5.21 -10.83
CA PHE A 55 10.86 5.57 -10.24
C PHE A 55 10.87 7.00 -9.71
N GLY A 56 10.37 7.96 -10.49
CA GLY A 56 10.26 9.35 -10.07
C GLY A 56 9.33 9.55 -8.86
N ILE A 57 8.23 8.80 -8.77
CA ILE A 57 7.31 8.85 -7.63
C ILE A 57 8.04 8.45 -6.35
N PHE A 58 8.69 7.28 -6.33
CA PHE A 58 9.41 6.81 -5.14
C PHE A 58 10.62 7.69 -4.80
N LEU A 59 11.34 8.19 -5.81
CA LEU A 59 12.45 9.12 -5.61
C LEU A 59 11.96 10.43 -5.00
N SER A 60 10.82 10.96 -5.46
CA SER A 60 10.21 12.18 -4.90
C SER A 60 9.75 12.00 -3.45
N LEU A 61 9.25 10.82 -3.09
CA LEU A 61 8.90 10.49 -1.71
C LEU A 61 10.13 10.47 -0.81
N ALA A 62 11.19 9.80 -1.25
CA ALA A 62 12.46 9.77 -0.52
C ALA A 62 13.04 11.19 -0.38
N ALA A 63 13.07 11.98 -1.45
CA ALA A 63 13.56 13.36 -1.42
C ALA A 63 12.74 14.26 -0.49
N GLN A 64 11.41 14.12 -0.47
CA GLN A 64 10.55 14.86 0.44
C GLN A 64 10.77 14.43 1.89
N ALA A 65 11.01 13.13 2.16
CA ALA A 65 11.40 12.67 3.49
C ALA A 65 12.75 13.23 3.95
N VAL A 66 13.73 13.34 3.03
CA VAL A 66 15.03 13.99 3.31
C VAL A 66 14.82 15.46 3.67
N TYR A 67 14.02 16.18 2.87
CA TYR A 67 13.71 17.58 3.13
C TYR A 67 13.08 17.74 4.51
N GLU A 68 11.98 17.04 4.79
CA GLU A 68 11.27 17.15 6.08
C GLU A 68 12.11 16.76 7.30
N ARG A 69 13.13 15.91 7.10
CA ARG A 69 13.98 15.44 8.18
C ARG A 69 15.15 16.37 8.47
N PHE A 70 15.84 16.85 7.44
CA PHE A 70 17.15 17.50 7.59
C PHE A 70 17.15 18.99 7.29
N PHE A 71 16.10 19.52 6.66
CA PHE A 71 16.13 20.87 6.10
C PHE A 71 14.81 21.62 6.31
N ASP A 72 14.88 22.93 6.52
CA ASP A 72 13.71 23.82 6.59
C ASP A 72 13.74 24.91 5.50
N SER A 73 14.87 25.03 4.79
CA SER A 73 15.04 26.07 3.76
C SER A 73 14.26 25.75 2.48
N LYS A 74 13.45 26.71 2.03
CA LYS A 74 12.73 26.65 0.75
C LYS A 74 13.68 26.45 -0.44
N ALA A 75 14.90 26.99 -0.39
CA ALA A 75 15.88 26.82 -1.47
C ALA A 75 16.33 25.37 -1.61
N VAL A 76 16.57 24.68 -0.47
CA VAL A 76 16.92 23.25 -0.47
C VAL A 76 15.76 22.40 -0.96
N ARG A 77 14.51 22.78 -0.62
CA ARG A 77 13.33 22.11 -1.14
C ARG A 77 13.26 22.17 -2.66
N ILE A 78 13.44 23.35 -3.24
CA ILE A 78 13.42 23.54 -4.70
C ILE A 78 14.56 22.76 -5.34
N PHE A 79 15.76 22.83 -4.77
CA PHE A 79 16.91 22.07 -5.26
C PHE A 79 16.65 20.55 -5.27
N LEU A 80 16.09 19.98 -4.19
CA LEU A 80 15.75 18.57 -4.11
C LEU A 80 14.65 18.17 -5.10
N LEU A 81 13.63 19.02 -5.30
CA LEU A 81 12.58 18.79 -6.28
C LEU A 81 13.13 18.83 -7.72
N SER A 82 13.93 19.84 -8.06
CA SER A 82 14.58 19.96 -9.36
C SER A 82 15.56 18.81 -9.62
N GLY A 83 16.36 18.44 -8.62
CA GLY A 83 17.28 17.30 -8.70
C GLY A 83 16.55 15.97 -8.90
N THR A 84 15.42 15.77 -8.21
CA THR A 84 14.56 14.59 -8.39
C THR A 84 13.97 14.52 -9.80
N ALA A 85 13.45 15.65 -10.31
CA ALA A 85 12.93 15.73 -11.66
C ALA A 85 14.02 15.44 -12.70
N GLY A 86 15.23 16.00 -12.51
CA GLY A 86 16.41 15.74 -13.34
C GLY A 86 16.82 14.27 -13.33
N LEU A 87 16.93 13.65 -12.16
CA LEU A 87 17.24 12.21 -12.04
C LEU A 87 16.17 11.32 -12.68
N THR A 88 14.90 11.69 -12.57
CA THR A 88 13.81 10.98 -13.26
C THR A 88 13.96 11.07 -14.78
N ALA A 89 14.34 12.24 -15.30
CA ALA A 89 14.62 12.42 -16.73
C ALA A 89 15.88 11.66 -17.17
N VAL A 90 16.95 11.66 -16.37
CA VAL A 90 18.15 10.84 -16.65
C VAL A 90 17.80 9.36 -16.68
N TYR A 91 16.96 8.90 -15.76
CA TYR A 91 16.50 7.52 -15.73
C TYR A 91 15.69 7.14 -16.99
N TYR A 92 14.87 8.05 -17.52
CA TYR A 92 14.20 7.88 -18.82
C TYR A 92 15.21 7.64 -19.97
N LEU A 93 16.31 8.39 -19.98
CA LEU A 93 17.37 8.28 -20.99
C LEU A 93 18.16 6.97 -20.84
N ILE A 94 18.40 6.50 -19.62
CA ILE A 94 19.03 5.19 -19.40
C ILE A 94 18.16 4.06 -20.00
N LEU A 95 16.83 4.20 -19.92
CA LEU A 95 15.90 3.26 -20.54
C LEU A 95 15.73 3.47 -22.06
N SER A 96 16.31 4.51 -22.67
CA SER A 96 16.04 4.86 -24.08
C SER A 96 16.78 4.04 -25.13
N GLY A 97 17.47 2.96 -24.73
CA GLY A 97 18.15 2.05 -25.66
C GLY A 97 17.23 1.14 -26.50
N GLY A 98 15.91 1.14 -26.26
CA GLY A 98 14.93 0.38 -27.05
C GLY A 98 13.47 0.74 -26.72
N GLU A 99 12.53 0.39 -27.59
CA GLU A 99 11.09 0.72 -27.43
C GLU A 99 10.43 -0.05 -26.28
N LYS A 100 10.85 -1.29 -26.04
CA LYS A 100 10.37 -2.14 -24.94
C LYS A 100 11.44 -2.28 -23.87
N VAL A 101 11.01 -2.18 -22.61
CA VAL A 101 11.88 -2.40 -21.46
C VAL A 101 12.24 -3.89 -21.41
N ASN A 102 13.53 -4.19 -21.56
CA ASN A 102 14.05 -5.56 -21.44
C ASN A 102 13.81 -6.09 -20.01
N ARG A 103 13.59 -7.40 -19.86
CA ARG A 103 13.40 -8.08 -18.57
C ARG A 103 14.49 -7.72 -17.55
N ILE A 104 15.74 -7.61 -18.00
CA ILE A 104 16.88 -7.19 -17.15
C ILE A 104 16.67 -5.78 -16.61
N ALA A 105 16.22 -4.84 -17.45
CA ALA A 105 15.93 -3.47 -17.04
C ALA A 105 14.75 -3.42 -16.07
N SER A 106 13.69 -4.21 -16.30
CA SER A 106 12.56 -4.32 -15.37
C SER A 106 12.99 -4.78 -13.97
N ILE A 107 13.81 -5.83 -13.88
CA ILE A 107 14.31 -6.35 -12.59
C ILE A 107 15.14 -5.29 -11.86
N ARG A 108 16.04 -4.60 -12.57
CA ARG A 108 16.84 -3.50 -12.00
C ARG A 108 15.95 -2.35 -11.51
N THR A 109 14.88 -2.04 -12.23
CA THR A 109 13.92 -1.01 -11.84
C THR A 109 13.19 -1.38 -10.56
N ILE A 110 12.68 -2.61 -10.46
CA ILE A 110 11.99 -3.09 -9.26
C ILE A 110 12.93 -3.08 -8.05
N ALA A 111 14.18 -3.50 -8.23
CA ALA A 111 15.19 -3.42 -7.17
C ALA A 111 15.45 -1.96 -6.75
N ALA A 112 15.56 -1.03 -7.69
CA ALA A 112 15.74 0.40 -7.40
C ALA A 112 14.53 1.00 -6.66
N LEU A 113 13.31 0.65 -7.07
CA LEU A 113 12.08 1.05 -6.38
C LEU A 113 12.05 0.53 -4.94
N PHE A 114 12.45 -0.72 -4.73
CA PHE A 114 12.55 -1.32 -3.40
C PHE A 114 13.56 -0.58 -2.52
N ILE A 115 14.75 -0.28 -3.05
CA ILE A 115 15.77 0.51 -2.33
C ILE A 115 15.22 1.90 -1.96
N LEU A 116 14.56 2.59 -2.89
CA LEU A 116 13.95 3.89 -2.63
C LEU A 116 12.83 3.82 -1.60
N PHE A 117 12.04 2.74 -1.61
CA PHE A 117 11.01 2.50 -0.60
C PHE A 117 11.62 2.31 0.80
N ILE A 118 12.65 1.45 0.92
CA ILE A 118 13.37 1.26 2.18
C ILE A 118 14.02 2.57 2.64
N ALA A 119 14.63 3.33 1.72
CA ALA A 119 15.19 4.64 2.02
C ALA A 119 14.10 5.59 2.55
N PHE A 120 12.94 5.67 1.90
CA PHE A 120 11.81 6.48 2.34
C PHE A 120 11.34 6.11 3.76
N LEU A 121 11.33 4.83 4.11
CA LEU A 121 10.97 4.37 5.46
C LEU A 121 12.05 4.67 6.51
N TRP A 122 13.32 4.57 6.11
CA TRP A 122 14.47 4.71 6.98
C TRP A 122 14.87 6.17 7.23
N ILE A 123 14.78 7.06 6.24
CA ILE A 123 15.14 8.49 6.37
C ILE A 123 14.50 9.15 7.61
N PRO A 124 13.18 8.98 7.86
CA PRO A 124 12.51 9.51 9.06
C PRO A 124 13.11 9.08 10.40
N THR A 125 13.77 7.93 10.45
CA THR A 125 14.24 7.29 11.70
C THR A 125 15.66 7.73 12.05
N ILE A 126 16.38 8.36 11.12
CA ILE A 126 17.76 8.82 11.31
C ILE A 126 17.79 9.89 12.40
N LYS A 127 18.47 9.60 13.52
CA LYS A 127 18.56 10.47 14.71
C LYS A 127 17.19 10.81 15.33
N SER A 128 16.20 9.94 15.16
CA SER A 128 14.80 10.13 15.60
C SER A 128 14.50 9.26 16.82
N ARG A 129 13.46 9.61 17.58
CA ARG A 129 12.88 8.68 18.58
C ARG A 129 11.99 7.63 17.93
N VAL A 130 11.58 7.85 16.67
CA VAL A 130 10.80 6.92 15.88
C VAL A 130 11.67 5.78 15.34
N THR A 131 11.29 4.55 15.64
CA THR A 131 11.95 3.34 15.15
C THR A 131 11.55 3.03 13.69
N LEU A 132 12.39 2.26 12.97
CA LEU A 132 12.06 1.80 11.62
C LEU A 132 10.76 0.99 11.58
N ASN A 133 10.50 0.21 12.63
CA ASN A 133 9.28 -0.59 12.75
C ASN A 133 8.03 0.29 12.84
N GLU A 134 8.10 1.41 13.58
CA GLU A 134 7.00 2.37 13.69
C GLU A 134 6.78 3.13 12.39
N SER A 135 7.86 3.55 11.71
CA SER A 135 7.80 4.17 10.38
C SER A 135 7.13 3.25 9.36
N PHE A 136 7.58 1.99 9.29
CA PHE A 136 6.97 0.97 8.44
C PHE A 136 5.50 0.74 8.80
N LEU A 137 5.17 0.54 10.08
CA LEU A 137 3.80 0.27 10.51
C LEU A 137 2.86 1.44 10.16
N ALA A 138 3.33 2.68 10.26
CA ALA A 138 2.54 3.84 9.91
C ALA A 138 2.24 3.91 8.40
N VAL A 139 3.25 3.68 7.55
CA VAL A 139 3.07 3.63 6.09
C VAL A 139 2.19 2.45 5.68
N PHE A 140 2.41 1.29 6.28
CA PHE A 140 1.63 0.08 6.04
C PHE A 140 0.15 0.28 6.40
N LYS A 141 -0.14 0.86 7.56
CA LYS A 141 -1.50 1.23 7.97
C LYS A 141 -2.14 2.20 6.97
N ALA A 142 -1.42 3.24 6.56
CA ALA A 142 -1.91 4.22 5.59
C ALA A 142 -2.23 3.56 4.23
N PHE A 143 -1.37 2.64 3.77
CA PHE A 143 -1.58 1.86 2.55
C PHE A 143 -2.86 1.04 2.60
N PHE A 144 -3.05 0.22 3.64
CA PHE A 144 -4.25 -0.61 3.76
C PHE A 144 -5.53 0.22 3.88
N GLN A 145 -5.47 1.33 4.62
CA GLN A 145 -6.59 2.25 4.71
C GLN A 145 -6.92 2.82 3.33
N ALA A 146 -5.92 3.34 2.60
CA ALA A 146 -6.15 3.91 1.27
C ALA A 146 -6.67 2.88 0.26
N ALA A 147 -6.09 1.68 0.24
CA ALA A 147 -6.50 0.56 -0.61
C ALA A 147 -7.93 0.10 -0.30
N PHE A 148 -8.33 0.04 0.97
CA PHE A 148 -9.69 -0.34 1.36
C PHE A 148 -10.72 0.67 0.85
N TYR A 149 -10.50 1.97 1.13
CA TYR A 149 -11.44 3.01 0.70
C TYR A 149 -11.51 3.14 -0.82
N SER A 150 -10.38 3.04 -1.54
CA SER A 150 -10.38 3.07 -3.01
C SER A 150 -11.01 1.81 -3.61
N GLY A 151 -10.82 0.64 -2.99
CA GLY A 151 -11.47 -0.60 -3.38
C GLY A 151 -13.00 -0.53 -3.24
N VAL A 152 -13.50 -0.07 -2.10
CA VAL A 152 -14.95 0.14 -1.89
C VAL A 152 -15.50 1.15 -2.90
N LEU A 153 -14.78 2.24 -3.15
CA LEU A 153 -15.18 3.24 -4.14
C LEU A 153 -15.24 2.65 -5.56
N PHE A 154 -14.22 1.89 -5.97
CA PHE A 154 -14.19 1.24 -7.27
C PHE A 154 -15.34 0.25 -7.44
N LEU A 155 -15.64 -0.56 -6.41
CA LEU A 155 -16.80 -1.45 -6.44
C LEU A 155 -18.11 -0.67 -6.59
N GLY A 156 -18.29 0.42 -5.83
CA GLY A 156 -19.46 1.27 -5.95
C GLY A 156 -19.61 1.88 -7.35
N VAL A 157 -18.54 2.44 -7.91
CA VAL A 157 -18.54 3.01 -9.27
C VAL A 157 -18.78 1.93 -10.32
N SER A 158 -18.18 0.75 -10.17
CA SER A 158 -18.38 -0.39 -11.07
C SER A 158 -19.84 -0.84 -11.11
N LEU A 159 -20.51 -0.95 -9.95
CA LEU A 159 -21.94 -1.28 -9.87
C LEU A 159 -22.82 -0.23 -10.54
N ILE A 160 -22.50 1.06 -10.39
CA ILE A 160 -23.23 2.16 -11.05
C ILE A 160 -23.05 2.07 -12.57
N ILE A 161 -21.82 1.90 -13.06
CA ILE A 161 -21.54 1.76 -14.51
C ILE A 161 -22.27 0.54 -15.07
N MET A 162 -22.23 -0.59 -14.35
CA MET A 162 -22.93 -1.82 -14.73
C MET A 162 -24.45 -1.60 -14.77
N ALA A 163 -25.03 -0.95 -13.77
CA ALA A 163 -26.44 -0.62 -13.74
C ALA A 163 -26.85 0.27 -14.93
N ILE A 164 -26.05 1.30 -15.24
CA ILE A 164 -26.28 2.15 -16.41
C ILE A 164 -26.22 1.33 -17.71
N ASN A 165 -25.18 0.49 -17.85
CA ASN A 165 -24.96 -0.36 -19.02
C ASN A 165 -26.11 -1.35 -19.25
N THR A 166 -26.69 -1.89 -18.18
CA THR A 166 -27.77 -2.88 -18.26
C THR A 166 -29.16 -2.25 -18.40
N LEU A 167 -29.42 -1.13 -17.71
CA LEU A 167 -30.77 -0.59 -17.55
C LEU A 167 -31.07 0.62 -18.44
N LEU A 168 -30.07 1.45 -18.75
CA LEU A 168 -30.31 2.73 -19.43
C LEU A 168 -29.76 2.73 -20.87
N LEU A 169 -28.46 2.50 -21.04
CA LEU A 169 -27.79 2.57 -22.34
C LEU A 169 -26.47 1.81 -22.32
N PRO A 170 -26.07 1.19 -23.46
CA PRO A 170 -24.80 0.49 -23.54
C PRO A 170 -23.64 1.47 -23.29
N VAL A 171 -22.72 1.07 -22.42
CA VAL A 171 -21.52 1.81 -22.05
C VAL A 171 -20.30 1.10 -22.64
N GLU A 172 -19.38 1.86 -23.22
CA GLU A 172 -18.14 1.30 -23.76
C GLU A 172 -17.30 0.61 -22.67
N GLY A 173 -16.68 -0.52 -23.01
CA GLY A 173 -15.89 -1.32 -22.05
C GLY A 173 -14.70 -0.57 -21.43
N ASN A 174 -14.18 0.45 -22.11
CA ASN A 174 -13.05 1.27 -21.63
C ASN A 174 -13.43 2.19 -20.47
N VAL A 175 -14.72 2.53 -20.30
CA VAL A 175 -15.18 3.46 -19.25
C VAL A 175 -14.83 2.93 -17.86
N LEU A 176 -15.00 1.62 -17.63
CA LEU A 176 -14.62 0.99 -16.36
C LEU A 176 -13.11 1.08 -16.11
N SER A 177 -12.29 0.87 -17.14
CA SER A 177 -10.83 0.98 -17.05
C SER A 177 -10.38 2.42 -16.77
N HIS A 178 -11.02 3.42 -17.37
CA HIS A 178 -10.76 4.83 -17.07
C HIS A 178 -11.17 5.20 -15.64
N ALA A 179 -12.32 4.69 -15.16
CA ALA A 179 -12.74 4.87 -13.77
C ALA A 179 -11.73 4.25 -12.80
N ALA A 180 -11.27 3.02 -13.07
CA ALA A 180 -10.22 2.36 -12.29
C ALA A 180 -8.94 3.18 -12.26
N ASN A 181 -8.49 3.69 -13.42
CA ASN A 181 -7.28 4.49 -13.52
C ASN A 181 -7.36 5.77 -12.66
N ILE A 182 -8.47 6.51 -12.71
CA ILE A 182 -8.64 7.72 -11.87
C ILE A 182 -8.65 7.35 -10.38
N ILE A 183 -9.38 6.29 -10.01
CA ILE A 183 -9.52 5.87 -8.62
C ILE A 183 -8.18 5.40 -8.04
N PHE A 184 -7.44 4.55 -8.75
CA PHE A 184 -6.21 3.96 -8.21
C PHE A 184 -4.99 4.86 -8.43
N SER A 185 -4.82 5.48 -9.61
CA SER A 185 -3.63 6.28 -9.88
C SER A 185 -3.66 7.61 -9.13
N ILE A 186 -4.81 8.28 -9.08
CA ILE A 186 -4.93 9.61 -8.46
C ILE A 186 -5.52 9.51 -7.06
N LEU A 187 -6.77 9.05 -6.93
CA LEU A 187 -7.50 9.21 -5.68
C LEU A 187 -6.92 8.37 -4.54
N ALA A 188 -6.60 7.10 -4.79
CA ALA A 188 -5.98 6.21 -3.82
C ALA A 188 -4.59 6.72 -3.41
N SER A 189 -3.79 7.15 -4.39
CA SER A 189 -2.44 7.67 -4.15
C SER A 189 -2.46 8.98 -3.36
N VAL A 190 -3.29 9.96 -3.74
CA VAL A 190 -3.41 11.23 -3.01
C VAL A 190 -3.93 11.00 -1.59
N TYR A 191 -4.90 10.09 -1.43
CA TYR A 191 -5.39 9.74 -0.11
C TYR A 191 -4.34 9.02 0.74
N LEU A 192 -3.54 8.12 0.15
CA LEU A 192 -2.37 7.52 0.80
C LEU A 192 -1.39 8.61 1.27
N LEU A 193 -1.01 9.54 0.38
CA LEU A 193 -0.11 10.65 0.72
C LEU A 193 -0.66 11.54 1.84
N SER A 194 -1.98 11.68 1.94
CA SER A 194 -2.63 12.46 3.01
C SER A 194 -2.57 11.77 4.38
N LEU A 195 -2.42 10.43 4.39
CA LEU A 195 -2.36 9.61 5.60
C LEU A 195 -0.93 9.38 6.09
N LEU A 196 0.09 9.68 5.27
CA LEU A 196 1.49 9.55 5.66
C LEU A 196 1.81 10.52 6.82
N PRO A 197 2.32 10.01 7.96
CA PRO A 197 2.64 10.87 9.10
C PRO A 197 3.79 11.83 8.77
N ILE A 198 3.87 12.92 9.53
CA ILE A 198 5.01 13.84 9.50
C ILE A 198 5.94 13.40 10.62
N PHE A 199 7.11 12.89 10.28
CA PHE A 199 8.08 12.34 11.24
C PHE A 199 9.10 13.37 11.74
N ALA A 200 8.68 14.63 11.85
CA ALA A 200 9.55 15.73 12.26
C ALA A 200 9.63 15.81 13.79
N ASP A 201 10.69 15.25 14.37
CA ASP A 201 10.99 15.33 15.81
C ASP A 201 11.59 16.70 16.23
N GLY A 202 11.41 17.79 15.46
CA GLY A 202 12.04 19.06 15.85
C GLY A 202 11.70 20.35 15.12
N ILE A 203 10.94 20.36 14.02
CA ILE A 203 10.78 21.61 13.22
C ILE A 203 9.31 21.91 12.83
N ALA A 204 8.36 21.17 13.41
CA ALA A 204 6.99 21.67 13.61
C ALA A 204 6.72 21.87 15.11
N GLY A 205 7.73 22.40 15.81
CA GLY A 205 7.55 22.98 17.13
C GLY A 205 6.77 24.29 17.00
N GLY A 206 5.46 24.19 16.84
CA GLY A 206 4.62 25.19 17.47
C GLY A 206 5.02 25.19 18.94
N LYS A 207 5.62 26.30 19.40
CA LYS A 207 5.72 26.58 20.83
C LYS A 207 4.29 26.57 21.35
N GLU A 208 3.84 25.44 21.87
CA GLU A 208 2.79 25.48 22.88
C GLU A 208 3.47 26.06 24.12
N GLU A 209 3.14 27.32 24.40
CA GLU A 209 3.22 27.86 25.74
C GLU A 209 2.55 26.84 26.68
N ASN A 210 3.29 26.48 27.73
CA ASN A 210 2.98 25.51 28.79
C ASN A 210 3.75 24.21 28.61
N GLY A 211 4.84 24.11 29.38
CA GLY A 211 5.83 23.03 29.39
C GLY A 211 5.31 21.67 29.87
N GLU A 212 4.26 21.15 29.23
CA GLU A 212 3.97 19.73 29.26
C GLU A 212 4.66 19.06 28.07
N PRO A 213 5.42 17.96 28.28
CA PRO A 213 5.97 17.21 27.17
C PRO A 213 4.79 16.74 26.33
N SER A 214 4.71 17.23 25.10
CA SER A 214 3.75 16.75 24.11
C SER A 214 3.83 15.24 24.15
N LYS A 215 2.76 14.61 24.64
CA LYS A 215 2.61 13.17 24.73
C LYS A 215 2.51 12.65 23.31
N MET A 216 3.63 12.67 22.59
CA MET A 216 3.85 11.93 21.37
C MET A 216 3.67 10.48 21.79
N HIS A 217 2.46 9.98 21.57
CA HIS A 217 1.99 8.70 22.06
C HIS A 217 3.05 7.66 21.72
N THR A 218 3.77 7.21 22.75
CA THR A 218 4.78 6.13 22.73
C THR A 218 4.10 4.75 22.59
N ALA A 219 3.02 4.72 21.84
CA ALA A 219 2.42 3.55 21.27
C ALA A 219 1.77 4.14 20.02
N VAL A 220 2.25 3.81 18.82
CA VAL A 220 1.37 3.84 17.65
C VAL A 220 0.28 2.83 18.03
N PRO A 221 -0.90 3.24 18.52
CA PRO A 221 -1.89 2.25 18.87
C PRO A 221 -2.22 1.57 17.55
N VAL A 222 -2.12 0.23 17.50
CA VAL A 222 -2.68 -0.56 16.39
C VAL A 222 -4.07 0.01 16.19
N SER A 223 -4.27 0.74 15.09
CA SER A 223 -5.49 1.55 15.01
C SER A 223 -6.67 0.60 15.07
N ARG A 224 -7.73 0.98 15.78
CA ARG A 224 -8.94 0.15 15.90
C ARG A 224 -9.40 -0.43 14.56
N PHE A 225 -9.12 0.24 13.44
CA PHE A 225 -9.35 -0.26 12.08
C PHE A 225 -8.50 -1.48 11.69
N LEU A 226 -7.20 -1.50 11.97
CA LEU A 226 -6.31 -2.64 11.68
C LEU A 226 -6.62 -3.81 12.63
N GLU A 227 -6.91 -3.51 13.90
CA GLU A 227 -7.45 -4.49 14.85
C GLU A 227 -8.79 -5.07 14.36
N THR A 228 -9.68 -4.23 13.82
CA THR A 228 -10.97 -4.65 13.29
C THR A 228 -10.81 -5.48 12.02
N LEU A 229 -9.96 -5.04 11.08
CA LEU A 229 -9.70 -5.75 9.83
C LEU A 229 -9.06 -7.11 10.09
N ILE A 230 -8.03 -7.17 10.95
CA ILE A 230 -7.37 -8.43 11.29
C ILE A 230 -8.32 -9.32 12.09
N SER A 231 -9.01 -8.81 13.12
CA SER A 231 -9.88 -9.64 13.98
C SER A 231 -11.19 -10.07 13.35
N TYR A 232 -11.81 -9.24 12.52
CA TYR A 232 -13.16 -9.48 11.99
C TYR A 232 -13.20 -9.81 10.49
N VAL A 233 -12.09 -9.68 9.76
CA VAL A 233 -12.03 -10.06 8.33
C VAL A 233 -10.98 -11.14 8.12
N ILE A 234 -9.70 -10.86 8.44
CA ILE A 234 -8.61 -11.79 8.13
C ILE A 234 -8.73 -13.07 8.96
N ILE A 235 -8.88 -12.96 10.29
CA ILE A 235 -9.00 -14.13 11.18
C ILE A 235 -10.20 -15.02 10.80
N PRO A 236 -11.43 -14.51 10.60
CA PRO A 236 -12.56 -15.33 10.18
C PRO A 236 -12.37 -16.00 8.81
N VAL A 237 -11.81 -15.29 7.83
CA VAL A 237 -11.53 -15.87 6.50
C VAL A 237 -10.49 -16.98 6.63
N THR A 238 -9.41 -16.77 7.39
CA THR A 238 -8.42 -17.81 7.67
C THR A 238 -9.06 -19.00 8.38
N ALA A 239 -9.95 -18.78 9.35
CA ALA A 239 -10.66 -19.86 10.05
C ALA A 239 -11.58 -20.68 9.14
N VAL A 240 -12.33 -20.03 8.24
CA VAL A 240 -13.15 -20.73 7.23
C VAL A 240 -12.25 -21.51 6.28
N PHE A 241 -11.15 -20.93 5.82
CA PHE A 241 -10.19 -21.62 4.96
C PHE A 241 -9.56 -22.84 5.63
N THR A 242 -9.15 -22.71 6.90
CA THR A 242 -8.69 -23.83 7.74
C THR A 242 -9.74 -24.92 7.87
N LEU A 243 -11.01 -24.56 8.08
CA LEU A 243 -12.11 -25.52 8.20
C LEU A 243 -12.33 -26.29 6.88
N VAL A 244 -12.36 -25.59 5.75
CA VAL A 244 -12.47 -26.20 4.42
C VAL A 244 -11.30 -27.14 4.17
N LEU A 245 -10.08 -26.72 4.52
CA LEU A 245 -8.87 -27.54 4.37
C LEU A 245 -8.93 -28.81 5.23
N LEU A 246 -9.35 -28.70 6.50
CA LEU A 246 -9.51 -29.85 7.39
C LEU A 246 -10.58 -30.82 6.88
N LEU A 247 -11.73 -30.30 6.40
CA LEU A 247 -12.77 -31.13 5.81
C LEU A 247 -12.28 -31.85 4.55
N TYR A 248 -11.49 -31.18 3.72
CA TYR A 248 -10.86 -31.76 2.54
C TYR A 248 -9.88 -32.88 2.92
N ILE A 249 -9.01 -32.67 3.92
CA ILE A 249 -8.07 -33.69 4.40
C ILE A 249 -8.83 -34.90 4.95
N VAL A 250 -9.78 -34.69 5.86
CA VAL A 250 -10.54 -35.79 6.49
C VAL A 250 -11.35 -36.59 5.48
N ARG A 251 -11.99 -35.92 4.51
CA ARG A 251 -12.80 -36.59 3.49
C ARG A 251 -11.96 -37.45 2.54
N ASN A 252 -10.74 -37.02 2.23
CA ASN A 252 -9.93 -37.64 1.20
C ASN A 252 -8.81 -38.55 1.74
N ILE A 253 -8.59 -38.61 3.06
CA ILE A 253 -7.51 -39.39 3.70
C ILE A 253 -7.47 -40.89 3.31
N THR A 254 -8.61 -41.47 2.91
CA THR A 254 -8.75 -42.88 2.47
C THR A 254 -8.75 -43.09 0.95
N GLY A 255 -8.56 -42.05 0.13
CA GLY A 255 -8.62 -42.10 -1.34
C GLY A 255 -7.26 -41.98 -2.05
N SER A 256 -7.28 -41.65 -3.35
CA SER A 256 -6.10 -41.33 -4.20
C SER A 256 -5.40 -40.01 -3.84
N PHE A 257 -5.51 -39.62 -2.58
CA PHE A 257 -5.03 -38.41 -1.96
C PHE A 257 -3.51 -38.22 -2.08
N TRP A 258 -2.79 -39.34 -2.15
CA TRP A 258 -1.33 -39.38 -2.22
C TRP A 258 -0.79 -39.22 -3.63
N THR A 259 -1.65 -39.15 -4.66
CA THR A 259 -1.21 -39.02 -6.06
C THR A 259 -1.45 -37.63 -6.66
N ASP A 260 -2.12 -36.73 -5.93
CA ASP A 260 -2.44 -35.37 -6.42
C ASP A 260 -1.35 -34.34 -6.05
N ASN A 261 -0.61 -33.88 -7.06
CA ASN A 261 0.47 -32.89 -6.97
C ASN A 261 0.01 -31.46 -6.59
N LEU A 262 -1.28 -31.27 -6.32
CA LEU A 262 -1.89 -29.98 -5.96
C LEU A 262 -1.87 -29.73 -4.45
N MET A 263 -1.68 -30.78 -3.64
CA MET A 263 -1.79 -30.71 -2.19
C MET A 263 -0.58 -30.04 -1.54
N GLU A 264 0.63 -30.38 -1.98
CA GLU A 264 1.86 -29.88 -1.38
C GLU A 264 2.01 -28.34 -1.51
N PRO A 265 1.78 -27.71 -2.68
CA PRO A 265 1.80 -26.25 -2.79
C PRO A 265 0.67 -25.57 -1.98
N LEU A 266 -0.48 -26.23 -1.84
CA LEU A 266 -1.64 -25.69 -1.12
C LEU A 266 -1.42 -25.72 0.40
N LEU A 267 -0.84 -26.79 0.94
CA LEU A 267 -0.45 -26.88 2.35
C LEU A 267 0.72 -25.94 2.70
N MET A 268 1.69 -25.78 1.79
CA MET A 268 2.80 -24.83 1.95
C MET A 268 2.32 -23.38 1.95
N SER A 269 1.54 -22.99 0.95
CA SER A 269 1.01 -21.62 0.84
C SER A 269 0.06 -21.29 1.99
N TYR A 270 -0.75 -22.25 2.44
CA TYR A 270 -1.55 -22.13 3.65
C TYR A 270 -0.69 -21.91 4.90
N SER A 271 0.34 -22.72 5.10
CA SER A 271 1.22 -22.60 6.28
C SER A 271 1.91 -21.24 6.34
N ILE A 272 2.44 -20.76 5.20
CA ILE A 272 3.01 -19.41 5.08
C ILE A 272 1.97 -18.34 5.41
N THR A 273 0.76 -18.46 4.85
CA THR A 273 -0.33 -17.50 5.06
C THR A 273 -0.74 -17.45 6.53
N VAL A 274 -0.91 -18.60 7.19
CA VAL A 274 -1.30 -18.69 8.60
C VAL A 274 -0.21 -18.16 9.53
N ILE A 275 1.06 -18.46 9.26
CA ILE A 275 2.18 -17.91 10.03
C ILE A 275 2.22 -16.39 9.91
N LEU A 276 1.99 -15.87 8.70
CA LEU A 276 1.95 -14.43 8.45
C LEU A 276 0.77 -13.77 9.17
N VAL A 277 -0.43 -14.37 9.13
CA VAL A 277 -1.61 -13.91 9.86
C VAL A 277 -1.39 -13.97 11.39
N TYR A 278 -0.73 -15.03 11.88
CA TYR A 278 -0.37 -15.18 13.29
C TYR A 278 0.59 -14.08 13.75
N LEU A 279 1.62 -13.77 12.95
CA LEU A 279 2.58 -12.71 13.24
C LEU A 279 1.91 -11.32 13.25
N LEU A 280 0.99 -11.08 12.32
CA LEU A 280 0.16 -9.86 12.27
C LEU A 280 -0.78 -9.75 13.49
N ALA A 281 -1.31 -10.86 13.98
CA ALA A 281 -2.20 -10.90 15.14
C ALA A 281 -1.47 -10.84 16.49
N SER A 282 -0.13 -10.96 16.51
CA SER A 282 0.69 -11.07 17.73
C SER A 282 0.59 -9.87 18.67
N ASN A 283 0.35 -8.67 18.12
CA ASN A 283 0.27 -7.44 18.92
C ASN A 283 -1.18 -6.93 19.09
N ILE A 284 -2.20 -7.78 18.86
CA ILE A 284 -3.61 -7.39 18.93
C ILE A 284 -4.26 -7.97 20.19
N GLU A 285 -4.82 -7.10 21.04
CA GLU A 285 -5.36 -7.49 22.35
C GLU A 285 -6.81 -8.00 22.34
N ASN A 286 -7.49 -7.94 21.19
CA ASN A 286 -8.86 -8.43 21.00
C ASN A 286 -9.03 -9.92 21.39
N ALA A 287 -10.17 -10.27 21.96
CA ALA A 287 -10.55 -11.63 22.32
C ALA A 287 -10.46 -12.62 21.14
N PHE A 288 -10.84 -12.20 19.93
CA PHE A 288 -10.73 -13.04 18.72
C PHE A 288 -9.26 -13.30 18.33
N ALA A 289 -8.41 -12.26 18.37
CA ALA A 289 -6.98 -12.40 18.10
C ALA A 289 -6.25 -13.23 19.18
N LYS A 290 -6.66 -13.12 20.45
CA LYS A 290 -6.15 -13.97 21.54
C LYS A 290 -6.54 -15.44 21.35
N SER A 291 -7.80 -15.72 21.01
CA SER A 291 -8.27 -17.07 20.72
C SER A 291 -7.59 -17.67 19.48
N PHE A 292 -7.44 -16.90 18.39
CA PHE A 292 -6.69 -17.32 17.21
C PHE A 292 -5.26 -17.74 17.59
N ARG A 293 -4.53 -16.89 18.32
CA ARG A 293 -3.15 -17.18 18.75
C ARG A 293 -3.02 -18.40 19.65
N LYS A 294 -4.05 -18.75 20.42
CA LYS A 294 -4.03 -19.92 21.30
C LYS A 294 -4.37 -21.22 20.56
N ILE A 295 -5.27 -21.16 19.58
CA ILE A 295 -5.82 -22.32 18.88
C ILE A 295 -5.01 -22.65 17.63
N PHE A 296 -4.68 -21.66 16.81
CA PHE A 296 -4.07 -21.88 15.50
C PHE A 296 -2.70 -22.56 15.52
N PRO A 297 -1.77 -22.25 16.44
CA PRO A 297 -0.51 -22.99 16.53
C PRO A 297 -0.71 -24.50 16.75
N LYS A 298 -1.74 -24.88 17.52
CA LYS A 298 -2.06 -26.30 17.76
C LYS A 298 -2.66 -26.99 16.54
N VAL A 299 -3.37 -26.25 15.69
CA VAL A 299 -3.95 -26.76 14.44
C VAL A 299 -2.90 -26.81 13.32
N LEU A 300 -1.95 -25.87 13.32
CA LEU A 300 -0.87 -25.80 12.34
C LEU A 300 0.12 -26.97 12.48
N VAL A 301 0.46 -27.35 13.72
CA VAL A 301 1.46 -28.42 13.97
C VAL A 301 1.07 -29.76 13.28
N PRO A 302 -0.15 -30.30 13.44
CA PRO A 302 -0.57 -31.49 12.71
C PRO A 302 -0.54 -31.32 11.19
N ILE A 303 -0.90 -30.14 10.66
CA ILE A 303 -0.95 -29.89 9.22
C ILE A 303 0.47 -29.86 8.61
N VAL A 304 1.41 -29.22 9.31
CA VAL A 304 2.83 -29.18 8.88
C VAL A 304 3.47 -30.57 9.00
N LEU A 305 3.17 -31.32 10.05
CA LEU A 305 3.65 -32.70 10.19
C LEU A 305 3.06 -33.62 9.11
N PHE A 306 1.79 -33.44 8.78
CA PHE A 306 1.13 -34.16 7.70
C PHE A 306 1.80 -33.88 6.35
N GLN A 307 2.21 -32.64 6.10
CA GLN A 307 2.97 -32.27 4.92
C GLN A 307 4.34 -32.94 4.84
N THR A 308 5.01 -33.24 5.97
CA THR A 308 6.31 -33.91 5.96
C THR A 308 6.25 -35.42 5.71
N ILE A 309 5.05 -36.01 5.81
CA ILE A 309 4.82 -37.46 5.66
C ILE A 309 4.19 -37.78 4.29
N ALA A 310 3.43 -36.84 3.72
CA ALA A 310 2.93 -36.86 2.34
C ALA A 310 4.03 -36.57 1.33
#